data_AF-A0A3R6THF3-F1
#
_entry.id   AF-A0A3R6THF3-F1
#
_cell.length_a   1.000
_cell.length_b   1.000
_cell.length_c   1.000
_cell.angle_alpha   90.00
_cell.angle_beta   90.00
_cell.angle_gamma   90.00
#
_symmetry.space_group_name_H-M   'P 1'
#
loop_
_entity.id
_entity.type
_entity.pdbx_description
1 polymer ?
#
loop_
_entity_poly.entity_id
_entity_poly.type
_entity_poly.pdbx_seq_one_letter_code
_entity_poly.pdbx_strand_id
1 'polypeptide(L)'
;MYSYTFRQWLSFFYLYCIFGWCFESAYVSLKQLRPVNRGFLKGPWLPLYGSGAILVLWMTLPFQNSPVEVYVVGLVGATVLEYFTGEAMVRLFKVRYWDYSNQHFQYKGHICLSSSIAWGFLSIAMVYGIQPQVERFVFWMNQEFVSVATFLITVCMVYDFSGAFREAMDLRHMLEQAEQLMAELEQRAAEKKRLLEAASTFAKEAVSEKLADTKEALAERLPSVETPDPGQLKEKVLERLEKEMAQLEDRQEQLKERITSGASWFLTHNPGSRFMNAGIDRSTEIRERILKRKNTKSS
;
A
#
# COMPACT_ATOMS: atom_id res chain seq x y z
N MET A 1 -35.86 12.65 12.74
CA MET A 1 -36.05 11.72 11.60
C MET A 1 -35.42 12.41 10.40
N TYR A 2 -34.43 11.79 9.74
CA TYR A 2 -33.58 12.44 8.73
C TYR A 2 -34.40 13.19 7.66
N SER A 3 -34.14 14.48 7.48
CA SER A 3 -34.89 15.36 6.56
C SER A 3 -34.60 15.10 5.07
N TYR A 4 -33.72 14.15 4.75
CA TYR A 4 -33.30 13.88 3.37
C TYR A 4 -33.66 12.46 2.92
N THR A 5 -34.15 12.38 1.70
CA THR A 5 -34.37 11.12 0.98
C THR A 5 -33.04 10.47 0.58
N PHE A 6 -33.06 9.17 0.29
CA PHE A 6 -31.87 8.44 -0.17
C PHE A 6 -31.19 9.10 -1.38
N ARG A 7 -31.98 9.59 -2.34
CA ARG A 7 -31.45 10.28 -3.53
C ARG A 7 -30.70 11.56 -3.17
N GLN A 8 -31.22 12.35 -2.23
CA GLN A 8 -30.55 13.57 -1.78
C GLN A 8 -29.24 13.26 -1.05
N TRP A 9 -29.24 12.25 -0.18
CA TRP A 9 -28.01 11.75 0.45
C TRP A 9 -26.98 11.31 -0.59
N LEU A 10 -27.42 10.62 -1.64
CA LEU A 10 -26.55 10.18 -2.72
C LEU A 10 -25.99 11.37 -3.53
N SER A 11 -26.80 12.38 -3.82
CA SER A 11 -26.33 13.62 -4.47
C SER A 11 -25.32 14.38 -3.59
N PHE A 12 -25.57 14.48 -2.28
CA PHE A 12 -24.61 15.07 -1.34
C PHE A 12 -23.30 14.29 -1.32
N PHE A 13 -23.36 12.95 -1.27
CA PHE A 13 -22.18 12.10 -1.34
C PHE A 13 -21.31 12.41 -2.56
N TYR A 14 -21.90 12.50 -3.75
CA TYR A 14 -21.14 12.78 -4.96
C TYR A 14 -20.59 14.21 -5.00
N LEU A 15 -21.36 15.20 -4.55
CA LEU A 15 -20.86 16.57 -4.44
C LEU A 15 -19.67 16.65 -3.49
N TYR A 16 -19.72 15.97 -2.34
CA TYR A 16 -18.60 15.92 -1.41
C TYR A 16 -17.39 15.15 -1.97
N CYS A 17 -17.60 14.11 -2.78
CA CYS A 17 -16.51 13.45 -3.50
C CYS A 17 -15.80 14.41 -4.46
N ILE A 18 -16.56 15.20 -5.22
CA ILE A 18 -16.02 16.15 -6.21
C ILE A 18 -15.36 17.34 -5.51
N PHE A 19 -16.01 17.93 -4.49
CA PHE A 19 -15.44 19.06 -3.74
C PHE A 19 -14.18 18.65 -2.97
N GLY A 20 -14.20 17.48 -2.35
CA GLY A 20 -13.01 16.91 -1.73
C GLY A 20 -11.88 16.73 -2.74
N TRP A 21 -12.18 16.18 -3.92
CA TRP A 21 -11.22 16.06 -5.01
C TRP A 21 -10.67 17.41 -5.45
N CYS A 22 -11.52 18.41 -5.70
CA CYS A 22 -11.10 19.76 -6.09
C CYS A 22 -10.16 20.36 -5.05
N PHE A 23 -10.53 20.30 -3.77
CA PHE A 23 -9.74 20.86 -2.68
C PHE A 23 -8.39 20.16 -2.55
N GLU A 24 -8.36 18.83 -2.44
CA GLU A 24 -7.11 18.11 -2.19
C GLU A 24 -6.19 18.11 -3.42
N SER A 25 -6.76 17.93 -4.62
CA SER A 25 -6.01 17.99 -5.87
C SER A 25 -5.44 19.39 -6.10
N ALA A 26 -6.21 20.46 -5.88
CA ALA A 26 -5.69 21.83 -6.00
C ALA A 26 -4.60 22.11 -4.95
N TYR A 27 -4.83 21.76 -3.68
CA TYR A 27 -3.87 21.97 -2.61
C TYR A 27 -2.52 21.30 -2.91
N VAL A 28 -2.54 20.03 -3.31
CA VAL A 28 -1.31 19.31 -3.65
C VAL A 28 -0.70 19.79 -4.97
N SER A 29 -1.52 20.16 -5.95
CA SER A 29 -1.01 20.69 -7.21
C SER A 29 -0.26 22.00 -7.01
N LEU A 30 -0.79 22.88 -6.15
CA LEU A 30 -0.13 24.13 -5.77
C LEU A 30 1.16 23.86 -4.98
N LYS A 31 1.13 22.95 -4.00
CA LYS A 31 2.31 22.58 -3.21
C LYS A 31 3.42 21.95 -4.05
N GLN A 32 3.07 21.20 -5.09
CA GLN A 32 4.02 20.52 -5.97
C GLN A 32 4.30 21.29 -7.28
N LEU A 33 3.67 22.44 -7.49
CA LEU A 33 3.77 23.27 -8.70
C LEU A 33 3.52 22.49 -9.99
N ARG A 34 2.69 21.44 -9.94
CA ARG A 34 2.32 20.61 -11.09
C ARG A 34 0.89 20.10 -10.90
N PRO A 35 0.11 19.88 -11.96
CA PRO A 35 -1.21 19.27 -11.81
C PRO A 35 -1.05 17.84 -11.25
N VAL A 36 -1.73 17.57 -10.13
CA VAL A 36 -1.79 16.26 -9.47
C VAL A 36 -3.25 15.90 -9.27
N ASN A 37 -3.67 14.80 -9.89
CA ASN A 37 -4.97 14.20 -9.65
C ASN A 37 -4.94 13.38 -8.35
N ARG A 38 -5.45 13.90 -7.24
CA ARG A 38 -5.44 13.15 -5.96
C ARG A 38 -6.48 12.04 -5.98
N GLY A 39 -6.21 10.98 -5.21
CA GLY A 39 -7.20 9.96 -4.88
C GLY A 39 -6.80 8.54 -5.26
N PHE A 40 -7.73 7.62 -5.02
CA PHE A 40 -7.66 6.22 -5.44
C PHE A 40 -8.20 6.02 -6.86
N LEU A 41 -9.25 6.77 -7.20
CA LEU A 41 -9.94 6.74 -8.49
C LEU A 41 -9.24 7.61 -9.53
N LYS A 42 -9.46 7.34 -10.82
CA LYS A 42 -8.83 8.10 -11.92
C LYS A 42 -9.62 9.36 -12.28
N GLY A 43 -10.92 9.35 -12.07
CA GLY A 43 -11.79 10.49 -12.26
C GLY A 43 -11.79 11.45 -11.06
N PRO A 44 -12.55 12.55 -11.15
CA PRO A 44 -12.57 13.62 -10.17
C PRO A 44 -13.39 13.27 -8.91
N TRP A 45 -13.06 12.16 -8.26
CA TRP A 45 -13.81 11.62 -7.15
C TRP A 45 -12.90 11.21 -6.00
N LEU A 46 -13.14 11.77 -4.81
CA LEU A 46 -12.58 11.27 -3.56
C LEU A 46 -13.68 10.63 -2.70
N PRO A 47 -13.94 9.30 -2.86
CA PRO A 47 -14.95 8.59 -2.08
C PRO A 47 -14.80 8.75 -0.56
N LEU A 48 -13.57 8.93 -0.07
CA LEU A 48 -13.28 9.16 1.34
C LEU A 48 -13.94 10.44 1.86
N TYR A 49 -13.92 11.51 1.07
CA TYR A 49 -14.55 12.78 1.44
C TYR A 49 -16.07 12.66 1.41
N GLY A 50 -16.63 11.98 0.40
CA GLY A 50 -18.06 11.71 0.34
C GLY A 50 -18.55 10.87 1.52
N SER A 51 -17.91 9.74 1.77
CA SER A 51 -18.28 8.84 2.88
C SER A 51 -18.07 9.49 4.25
N GLY A 52 -16.98 10.24 4.43
CA GLY A 52 -16.73 11.01 5.65
C GLY A 52 -17.77 12.08 5.92
N ALA A 53 -18.09 12.88 4.90
CA ALA A 53 -19.14 13.88 4.97
C ALA A 53 -20.49 13.28 5.38
N ILE A 54 -20.91 12.21 4.68
CA ILE A 54 -22.19 11.55 4.95
C ILE A 54 -22.23 10.96 6.36
N LEU A 55 -21.17 10.27 6.79
CA LEU A 55 -21.12 9.69 8.12
C LEU A 55 -21.18 10.77 9.20
N VAL A 56 -20.36 11.82 9.08
CA VAL A 56 -20.33 12.93 10.04
C VAL A 56 -21.70 13.58 10.10
N LEU A 57 -22.32 13.92 8.97
CA LEU A 57 -23.67 14.49 8.94
C LEU A 57 -24.70 13.55 9.57
N TRP A 58 -24.70 12.28 9.18
CA TRP A 58 -25.65 11.30 9.70
C TRP A 58 -25.55 11.14 11.23
N MET A 59 -24.34 11.21 11.78
CA MET A 59 -24.09 11.15 13.22
C MET A 59 -24.39 12.47 13.96
N THR A 60 -24.12 13.61 13.34
CA THR A 60 -24.16 14.93 14.03
C THR A 60 -25.48 15.68 13.87
N LEU A 61 -26.24 15.45 12.80
CA LEU A 61 -27.54 16.10 12.58
C LEU A 61 -28.54 15.94 13.74
N PRO A 62 -28.62 14.79 14.45
CA PRO A 62 -29.46 14.67 15.65
C PRO A 62 -29.09 15.67 16.78
N PHE A 63 -27.84 16.13 16.78
CA PHE A 63 -27.26 17.00 17.80
C PHE A 63 -27.02 18.43 17.29
N GLN A 64 -27.54 18.78 16.11
CA GLN A 64 -27.30 20.08 15.46
C GLN A 64 -27.72 21.30 16.28
N ASN A 65 -28.49 21.13 17.35
CA ASN A 65 -28.87 22.23 18.24
C ASN A 65 -27.74 22.65 19.21
N SER A 66 -26.71 21.82 19.37
CA SER A 66 -25.59 22.06 20.27
C SER A 66 -24.26 21.92 19.53
N PRO A 67 -23.54 23.03 19.25
CA PRO A 67 -22.25 22.97 18.57
C PRO A 67 -21.20 22.12 19.29
N VAL A 68 -21.29 22.04 20.63
CA VAL A 68 -20.42 21.20 21.46
C VAL A 68 -20.69 19.72 21.21
N GLU A 69 -21.95 19.31 21.12
CA GLU A 69 -22.29 17.91 20.82
C GLU A 69 -21.90 17.54 19.38
N VAL A 70 -22.12 18.43 18.41
CA VAL A 70 -21.66 18.26 17.03
C VAL A 70 -20.13 18.09 16.98
N TYR A 71 -19.39 18.88 17.74
CA TYR A 71 -17.93 18.76 17.85
C TYR A 71 -17.51 17.38 18.33
N VAL A 72 -18.04 16.95 19.48
CA VAL A 72 -17.64 15.69 20.13
C VAL A 72 -18.04 14.49 19.28
N VAL A 73 -19.28 14.45 18.80
CA VAL A 73 -19.79 13.35 17.97
C VAL A 73 -19.06 13.31 16.63
N GLY A 74 -18.83 14.46 16.01
CA GLY A 74 -18.10 14.57 14.75
C GLY A 74 -16.64 14.15 14.87
N LEU A 75 -15.95 14.59 15.92
CA LEU A 75 -14.59 14.16 16.26
C LEU A 75 -14.49 12.64 16.36
N VAL A 76 -15.40 12.02 17.13
CA VAL A 76 -15.41 10.57 17.33
C VAL A 76 -15.74 9.86 16.02
N GLY A 77 -16.79 10.28 15.31
CA GLY A 77 -17.22 9.67 14.06
C GLY A 77 -16.16 9.70 12.97
N ALA A 78 -15.54 10.86 12.74
CA ALA A 78 -14.48 11.02 11.77
C ALA A 78 -13.22 10.22 12.14
N THR A 79 -12.84 10.21 13.41
CA THR A 79 -11.68 9.43 13.89
C THR A 79 -11.90 7.93 13.72
N VAL A 80 -13.11 7.44 14.02
CA VAL A 80 -13.49 6.04 13.82
C VAL A 80 -13.42 5.67 12.35
N LEU A 81 -13.97 6.51 11.45
CA LEU A 81 -13.89 6.28 10.01
C LEU A 81 -12.47 6.30 9.48
N GLU A 82 -11.65 7.26 9.93
CA GLU A 82 -10.23 7.36 9.56
C GLU A 82 -9.51 6.07 9.98
N TYR A 83 -9.70 5.61 11.21
CA TYR A 83 -9.11 4.35 11.67
C TYR A 83 -9.54 3.15 10.83
N PHE A 84 -10.84 2.94 10.65
CA PHE A 84 -11.35 1.78 9.92
C PHE A 84 -10.92 1.80 8.45
N THR A 85 -10.94 2.98 7.82
CA THR A 85 -10.57 3.10 6.41
C THR A 85 -9.06 2.90 6.23
N GLY A 86 -8.24 3.51 7.10
CA GLY A 86 -6.79 3.34 7.08
C GLY A 86 -6.39 1.88 7.27
N GLU A 87 -7.05 1.19 8.20
CA GLU A 87 -6.79 -0.21 8.49
C GLU A 87 -7.32 -1.14 7.38
N ALA A 88 -8.48 -0.84 6.78
CA ALA A 88 -9.01 -1.57 5.64
C ALA A 88 -8.08 -1.48 4.42
N MET A 89 -7.52 -0.29 4.12
CA MET A 89 -6.57 -0.12 3.02
C MET A 89 -5.31 -0.97 3.20
N VAL A 90 -4.78 -1.02 4.43
CA VAL A 90 -3.60 -1.85 4.73
C VAL A 90 -3.93 -3.34 4.61
N ARG A 91 -5.08 -3.80 5.10
CA ARG A 91 -5.47 -5.22 5.02
C ARG A 91 -5.82 -5.66 3.60
N LEU A 92 -6.50 -4.81 2.83
CA LEU A 92 -6.97 -5.16 1.49
C LEU A 92 -5.88 -5.02 0.44
N PHE A 93 -5.05 -3.97 0.52
CA PHE A 93 -4.12 -3.61 -0.55
C PHE A 93 -2.66 -3.63 -0.14
N LYS A 94 -2.34 -3.87 1.14
CA LYS A 94 -0.98 -3.69 1.71
C LYS A 94 -0.40 -2.29 1.49
N VAL A 95 -1.27 -1.29 1.33
CA VAL A 95 -0.92 0.13 1.15
C VAL A 95 -1.51 0.95 2.28
N ARG A 96 -0.67 1.78 2.87
CA ARG A 96 -1.06 2.87 3.77
C ARG A 96 -1.25 4.14 2.94
N TYR A 97 -2.41 4.78 3.06
CA TYR A 97 -2.74 5.98 2.27
C TYR A 97 -2.22 7.29 2.91
N TRP A 98 -2.23 7.34 4.24
CA TRP A 98 -1.65 8.41 5.06
C TRP A 98 -0.93 7.80 6.25
N ASP A 99 0.06 8.51 6.78
CA ASP A 99 0.88 8.00 7.87
C ASP A 99 1.11 9.06 8.95
N TYR A 100 0.56 8.81 10.13
CA TYR A 100 0.74 9.64 11.32
C TYR A 100 1.79 9.08 12.29
N SER A 101 2.62 8.12 11.87
CA SER A 101 3.64 7.51 12.74
C SER A 101 4.63 8.53 13.35
N ASN A 102 4.82 9.68 12.70
CA ASN A 102 5.69 10.76 13.17
C ASN A 102 4.96 11.81 14.04
N GLN A 103 3.68 11.61 14.36
CA GLN A 103 2.88 12.53 15.18
C GLN A 103 2.80 12.06 16.64
N HIS A 104 2.75 13.01 17.57
CA HIS A 104 2.51 12.71 18.98
C HIS A 104 1.08 12.20 19.20
N PHE A 105 0.89 11.26 20.13
CA PHE A 105 -0.40 10.63 20.44
C PHE A 105 -1.09 10.02 19.20
N GLN A 106 -0.35 9.18 18.48
CA GLN A 106 -0.85 8.40 17.36
C GLN A 106 -1.21 6.97 17.79
N TYR A 107 -2.16 6.34 17.07
CA TYR A 107 -2.44 4.91 17.20
C TYR A 107 -2.18 4.18 15.88
N LYS A 108 -1.21 3.25 15.91
CA LYS A 108 -0.74 2.43 14.77
C LYS A 108 -0.35 3.23 13.51
N GLY A 109 -0.18 4.54 13.62
CA GLY A 109 0.05 5.50 12.54
C GLY A 109 -1.20 5.77 11.68
N HIS A 110 -2.37 5.24 12.06
CA HIS A 110 -3.63 5.41 11.32
C HIS A 110 -4.40 6.66 11.73
N ILE A 111 -4.36 7.02 13.01
CA ILE A 111 -5.01 8.21 13.57
C ILE A 111 -4.05 8.91 14.51
N CYS A 112 -4.22 10.22 14.69
CA CYS A 112 -3.54 10.99 15.73
C CYS A 112 -4.49 12.00 16.37
N LEU A 113 -4.22 12.33 17.64
CA LEU A 113 -5.07 13.22 18.42
C LEU A 113 -5.23 14.61 17.78
N SER A 114 -4.18 15.15 17.16
CA SER A 114 -4.24 16.45 16.48
C SER A 114 -5.19 16.44 15.28
N SER A 115 -5.19 15.36 14.49
CA SER A 115 -6.14 15.16 13.39
C SER A 115 -7.57 15.03 13.92
N SER A 116 -7.79 14.21 14.96
CA SER A 116 -9.09 14.08 15.63
C SER A 116 -9.67 15.41 16.11
N ILE A 117 -8.85 16.25 16.76
CA ILE A 117 -9.27 17.59 17.21
C ILE A 117 -9.69 18.46 16.01
N ALA A 118 -8.92 18.42 14.93
CA ALA A 118 -9.25 19.14 13.70
C ALA A 118 -10.57 18.64 13.08
N TRP A 119 -10.83 17.33 13.11
CA TRP A 119 -12.08 16.75 12.64
C TRP A 119 -13.31 17.23 13.42
N GLY A 120 -13.18 17.46 14.74
CA GLY A 120 -14.25 18.05 15.54
C GLY A 120 -14.64 19.45 15.03
N PHE A 121 -13.66 20.32 14.80
CA PHE A 121 -13.93 21.67 14.27
C PHE A 121 -14.47 21.62 12.84
N LEU A 122 -13.93 20.73 12.00
CA LEU A 122 -14.43 20.54 10.65
C LEU A 122 -15.89 20.05 10.66
N SER A 123 -16.29 19.25 11.64
CA SER A 123 -17.68 18.79 11.79
C SER A 123 -18.63 19.93 12.11
N ILE A 124 -18.24 20.88 12.97
CA ILE A 124 -19.01 22.12 13.19
C ILE A 124 -19.12 22.90 11.87
N ALA A 125 -17.99 23.16 11.21
CA ALA A 125 -17.96 23.89 9.94
C ALA A 125 -18.80 23.20 8.86
N MET A 126 -18.83 21.87 8.86
CA MET A 126 -19.63 21.06 7.96
C MET A 126 -21.13 21.23 8.21
N VAL A 127 -21.58 21.08 9.45
CA VAL A 127 -23.01 21.11 9.81
C VAL A 127 -23.60 22.52 9.68
N TYR A 128 -22.91 23.55 10.18
CA TYR A 128 -23.45 24.92 10.23
C TYR A 128 -23.00 25.80 9.07
N GLY A 129 -21.81 25.51 8.53
CA GLY A 129 -21.29 26.14 7.34
C GLY A 129 -21.80 25.38 6.13
N ILE A 130 -21.02 24.38 5.69
CA ILE A 130 -21.00 23.78 4.34
C ILE A 130 -22.33 23.12 3.92
N GLN A 131 -22.93 22.30 4.79
CA GLN A 131 -24.14 21.53 4.47
C GLN A 131 -25.31 22.45 4.06
N PRO A 132 -25.63 23.53 4.80
CA PRO A 132 -26.63 24.50 4.37
C PRO A 132 -26.43 25.07 2.95
N GLN A 133 -25.20 25.35 2.49
CA GLN A 133 -25.03 25.84 1.11
C GLN A 133 -25.15 24.71 0.09
N VAL A 134 -24.65 23.51 0.40
CA VAL A 134 -24.80 22.33 -0.47
C VAL A 134 -26.28 21.99 -0.64
N GLU A 135 -27.04 21.99 0.44
CA GLU A 135 -28.49 21.76 0.42
C GLU A 135 -29.20 22.81 -0.45
N ARG A 136 -28.93 24.10 -0.23
CA ARG A 136 -29.49 25.19 -1.06
C ARG A 136 -29.15 25.01 -2.53
N PHE A 137 -27.91 24.63 -2.86
CA PHE A 137 -27.49 24.41 -4.23
C PHE A 137 -28.24 23.25 -4.88
N VAL A 138 -28.36 22.11 -4.19
CA VAL A 138 -29.06 20.92 -4.70
C VAL A 138 -30.56 21.18 -4.87
N PHE A 139 -31.18 21.88 -3.92
CA PHE A 139 -32.62 22.15 -3.95
C PHE A 139 -33.01 23.29 -4.89
N TRP A 140 -32.08 24.16 -5.24
CA TRP A 140 -32.28 25.18 -6.27
C TRP A 140 -32.38 24.59 -7.69
N MET A 141 -31.80 23.41 -7.93
CA MET A 141 -31.84 22.74 -9.22
C MET A 141 -33.14 21.94 -9.44
N ASN A 142 -33.48 21.73 -10.71
CA ASN A 142 -34.58 20.83 -11.09
C ASN A 142 -34.30 19.40 -10.60
N GLN A 143 -35.25 18.81 -9.86
CA GLN A 143 -35.07 17.49 -9.24
C GLN A 143 -34.89 16.35 -10.24
N GLU A 144 -35.53 16.43 -11.42
CA GLU A 144 -35.34 15.44 -12.49
C GLU A 144 -33.90 15.51 -13.04
N PHE A 145 -33.39 16.72 -13.24
CA PHE A 145 -31.99 16.92 -13.66
C PHE A 145 -31.02 16.35 -12.61
N VAL A 146 -31.22 16.66 -11.33
CA VAL A 146 -30.38 16.12 -10.24
C VAL A 146 -30.43 14.61 -10.20
N SER A 147 -31.61 14.00 -10.41
CA SER A 147 -31.78 12.55 -10.42
C SER A 147 -31.02 11.88 -11.58
N VAL A 148 -31.17 12.42 -12.80
CA VAL A 148 -30.45 11.91 -13.98
C VAL A 148 -28.94 12.09 -13.83
N ALA A 149 -28.49 13.26 -13.39
CA ALA A 149 -27.07 13.53 -13.15
C ALA A 149 -26.49 12.59 -12.09
N THR A 150 -27.20 12.40 -10.96
CA THR A 150 -26.80 11.47 -9.91
C THR A 150 -26.67 10.05 -10.45
N PHE A 151 -27.62 9.58 -11.26
CA PHE A 151 -27.54 8.26 -11.89
C PHE A 151 -26.32 8.11 -12.81
N LEU A 152 -26.07 9.07 -13.69
CA LEU A 152 -24.91 9.03 -14.60
C LEU A 152 -23.58 9.05 -13.82
N ILE A 153 -23.47 9.91 -12.80
CA ILE A 153 -22.28 9.97 -11.93
C ILE A 153 -22.08 8.62 -11.22
N THR A 154 -23.14 7.98 -10.73
CA THR A 154 -23.07 6.63 -10.15
C THR A 154 -22.41 5.65 -11.12
N VAL A 155 -22.89 5.59 -12.37
CA VAL A 155 -22.36 4.66 -13.38
C VAL A 155 -20.88 4.93 -13.65
N CYS A 156 -20.50 6.20 -13.83
CA CYS A 156 -19.11 6.58 -14.07
C CYS A 156 -18.20 6.22 -12.89
N MET A 157 -18.63 6.53 -11.66
CA MET A 157 -17.85 6.29 -10.45
C MET A 157 -17.71 4.79 -10.17
N VAL A 158 -18.76 3.98 -10.42
CA VAL A 158 -18.69 2.52 -10.27
C VAL A 158 -17.74 1.90 -11.29
N TYR A 159 -17.77 2.36 -12.55
CA TYR A 159 -16.85 1.89 -13.58
C TYR A 159 -15.39 2.18 -13.20
N ASP A 160 -15.11 3.43 -12.81
CA ASP A 160 -13.77 3.86 -12.38
C ASP A 160 -13.30 3.14 -11.11
N PHE A 161 -14.18 2.99 -10.13
CA PHE A 161 -13.91 2.22 -8.91
C PHE A 161 -13.57 0.77 -9.22
N SER A 162 -14.30 0.13 -10.12
CA SER A 162 -14.03 -1.26 -10.51
C SER A 162 -12.65 -1.40 -11.16
N GLY A 163 -12.26 -0.44 -11.99
CA GLY A 163 -10.93 -0.40 -12.60
C GLY A 163 -9.82 -0.19 -11.57
N ALA A 164 -9.95 0.84 -10.73
CA ALA A 164 -8.98 1.15 -9.68
C ALA A 164 -8.86 0.01 -8.65
N PHE A 165 -9.97 -0.63 -8.29
CA PHE A 165 -9.99 -1.79 -7.39
C PHE A 165 -9.22 -2.98 -7.96
N ARG A 166 -9.42 -3.29 -9.24
CA ARG A 166 -8.68 -4.37 -9.91
C ARG A 166 -7.18 -4.09 -9.93
N GLU A 167 -6.78 -2.87 -10.29
CA GLU A 167 -5.37 -2.45 -10.29
C GLU A 167 -4.75 -2.54 -8.89
N ALA A 168 -5.49 -2.17 -7.84
CA ALA A 168 -5.03 -2.27 -6.46
C ALA A 168 -4.88 -3.73 -6.00
N MET A 169 -5.79 -4.62 -6.40
CA MET A 169 -5.69 -6.06 -6.13
C MET A 169 -4.53 -6.72 -6.88
N ASP A 170 -4.31 -6.36 -8.14
CA ASP A 170 -3.16 -6.85 -8.92
C ASP A 170 -1.85 -6.40 -8.26
N LEU A 171 -1.79 -5.15 -7.78
CA LEU A 171 -0.63 -4.64 -7.03
C LEU A 171 -0.40 -5.42 -5.74
N ARG A 172 -1.47 -5.72 -5.00
CA ARG A 172 -1.39 -6.55 -3.79
C ARG A 172 -0.83 -7.94 -4.10
N HIS A 173 -1.32 -8.61 -5.15
CA HIS A 173 -0.79 -9.92 -5.55
C HIS A 173 0.70 -9.86 -5.94
N MET A 174 1.13 -8.80 -6.62
CA MET A 174 2.55 -8.59 -6.93
C MET A 174 3.39 -8.38 -5.65
N LEU A 175 2.87 -7.66 -4.66
CA LEU A 175 3.56 -7.47 -3.36
C LEU A 175 3.68 -8.81 -2.60
N GLU A 176 2.63 -9.63 -2.59
CA GLU A 176 2.64 -10.98 -1.99
C GLU A 176 3.65 -11.90 -2.69
N GLN A 177 3.70 -11.89 -4.03
CA GLN A 177 4.71 -12.63 -4.81
C GLN A 177 6.13 -12.17 -4.48
N ALA A 178 6.34 -10.87 -4.28
CA ALA A 178 7.66 -10.34 -3.93
C ALA A 178 8.09 -10.74 -2.52
N GLU A 179 7.14 -10.91 -1.59
CA GLU A 179 7.40 -11.41 -0.24
C GLU A 179 7.81 -12.90 -0.29
N GLN A 180 7.09 -13.72 -1.07
CA GLN A 180 7.41 -15.13 -1.25
C GLN A 180 8.78 -15.35 -1.91
N LEU A 181 9.09 -14.59 -2.98
CA LEU A 181 10.39 -14.68 -3.65
C LEU A 181 11.54 -14.28 -2.72
N MET A 182 11.33 -13.32 -1.84
CA MET A 182 12.36 -12.92 -0.87
C MET A 182 12.61 -14.00 0.16
N ALA A 183 11.55 -14.63 0.68
CA ALA A 183 11.68 -15.76 1.59
C ALA A 183 12.38 -16.96 0.92
N GLU A 184 12.07 -17.24 -0.35
CA GLU A 184 12.76 -18.31 -1.10
C GLU A 184 14.25 -18.00 -1.29
N LEU A 185 14.61 -16.78 -1.66
CA LEU A 185 16.00 -16.35 -1.81
C LEU A 185 16.78 -16.47 -0.49
N GLU A 186 16.19 -16.05 0.63
CA GLU A 186 16.80 -16.21 1.96
C GLU A 186 17.02 -17.68 2.31
N GLN A 187 16.04 -18.54 2.01
CA GLN A 187 16.16 -19.98 2.24
C GLN A 187 17.28 -20.60 1.40
N ARG A 188 17.39 -20.27 0.11
CA ARG A 188 18.46 -20.78 -0.76
C ARG A 188 19.83 -20.26 -0.36
N ALA A 189 19.92 -19.00 0.06
CA ALA A 189 21.17 -18.43 0.57
C ALA A 189 21.63 -19.14 1.86
N ALA A 190 20.70 -19.46 2.76
CA ALA A 190 20.98 -20.24 3.97
C ALA A 190 21.40 -21.68 3.65
N GLU A 191 20.76 -22.34 2.68
CA GLU A 191 21.15 -23.67 2.21
C GLU A 191 22.56 -23.68 1.62
N LYS A 192 22.87 -22.74 0.73
CA LYS A 192 24.22 -22.57 0.16
C LYS A 192 25.26 -22.38 1.28
N LYS A 193 24.97 -21.53 2.26
CA LYS A 193 25.86 -21.29 3.41
C LYS A 193 26.10 -22.57 4.22
N ARG A 194 25.05 -23.35 4.52
CA ARG A 194 25.16 -24.61 5.25
C ARG A 194 25.99 -25.65 4.50
N LEU A 195 25.82 -25.77 3.20
CA LEU A 195 26.61 -26.69 2.38
C LEU A 195 28.09 -26.30 2.34
N LEU A 196 28.39 -25.00 2.25
CA LEU A 196 29.76 -24.49 2.33
C LEU A 196 30.39 -24.77 3.70
N GLU A 197 29.65 -24.54 4.79
CA GLU A 197 30.10 -24.82 6.16
C GLU A 197 30.33 -26.32 6.39
N ALA A 198 29.36 -27.17 6.05
CA ALA A 198 29.49 -28.63 6.14
C ALA A 198 30.71 -29.11 5.36
N ALA A 199 30.89 -28.65 4.12
CA ALA A 199 32.05 -29.03 3.32
C ALA A 199 33.38 -28.53 3.90
N SER A 200 33.41 -27.35 4.54
CA SER A 200 34.60 -26.86 5.24
C SER A 200 34.93 -27.68 6.48
N THR A 201 33.92 -28.26 7.14
CA THR A 201 34.06 -29.10 8.33
C THR A 201 34.56 -30.49 7.95
N PHE A 202 33.92 -31.12 6.95
CA PHE A 202 34.38 -32.39 6.36
C PHE A 202 35.80 -32.27 5.79
N ALA A 203 36.15 -31.16 5.14
CA ALA A 203 37.53 -30.96 4.65
C ALA A 203 38.54 -30.87 5.81
N LYS A 204 38.18 -30.23 6.92
CA LYS A 204 39.04 -30.18 8.12
C LYS A 204 39.17 -31.56 8.79
N GLU A 205 38.09 -32.32 8.89
CA GLU A 205 38.09 -33.67 9.45
C GLU A 205 38.87 -34.65 8.58
N ALA A 206 38.66 -34.66 7.25
CA ALA A 206 39.40 -35.52 6.34
C ALA A 206 40.90 -35.18 6.27
N VAL A 207 41.27 -33.90 6.42
CA VAL A 207 42.69 -33.49 6.52
C VAL A 207 43.28 -33.92 7.86
N SER A 208 42.53 -33.80 8.96
CA SER A 208 42.93 -34.29 10.29
C SER A 208 43.10 -35.80 10.33
N GLU A 209 42.18 -36.54 9.71
CA GLU A 209 42.17 -38.00 9.62
C GLU A 209 43.32 -38.48 8.73
N LYS A 210 43.54 -37.87 7.55
CA LYS A 210 44.74 -38.15 6.74
C LYS A 210 46.04 -37.81 7.47
N LEU A 211 46.09 -36.76 8.29
CA LEU A 211 47.27 -36.44 9.10
C LEU A 211 47.53 -37.50 10.19
N ALA A 212 46.48 -38.18 10.67
CA ALA A 212 46.57 -39.29 11.61
C ALA A 212 46.95 -40.60 10.89
N ASP A 213 46.34 -40.92 9.75
CA ASP A 213 46.62 -42.11 8.95
C ASP A 213 48.04 -42.09 8.33
N THR A 214 48.60 -40.91 8.04
CA THR A 214 49.99 -40.76 7.58
C THR A 214 51.02 -41.13 8.67
N LYS A 215 50.58 -41.33 9.93
CA LYS A 215 51.43 -41.91 10.98
C LYS A 215 51.34 -43.44 11.07
N GLU A 216 50.38 -44.10 10.42
CA GLU A 216 50.16 -45.55 10.59
C GLU A 216 50.21 -46.41 9.30
N ALA A 217 50.09 -45.85 8.09
CA ALA A 217 50.06 -46.67 6.86
C ALA A 217 51.29 -46.52 5.94
N LEU A 218 52.41 -47.13 6.37
CA LEU A 218 53.46 -47.65 5.48
C LEU A 218 53.26 -49.17 5.34
N ALA A 219 52.25 -49.63 4.60
CA ALA A 219 52.22 -51.00 4.03
C ALA A 219 50.96 -51.24 3.16
N GLU A 220 51.25 -51.74 1.96
CA GLU A 220 50.44 -52.61 1.10
C GLU A 220 49.22 -52.10 0.29
N ARG A 221 49.26 -52.58 -0.96
CA ARG A 221 48.41 -52.33 -2.13
C ARG A 221 47.09 -53.10 -2.04
N LEU A 222 46.02 -52.56 -2.63
CA LEU A 222 45.03 -53.22 -3.54
C LEU A 222 43.88 -52.22 -3.91
N PRO A 223 42.99 -52.55 -4.88
CA PRO A 223 42.77 -51.77 -6.09
C PRO A 223 41.70 -50.67 -5.97
N SER A 224 41.77 -49.74 -6.92
CA SER A 224 40.89 -48.60 -7.14
C SER A 224 39.41 -48.99 -7.24
N VAL A 225 38.65 -48.70 -6.18
CA VAL A 225 37.21 -48.49 -6.25
C VAL A 225 37.01 -47.06 -6.74
N GLU A 226 36.38 -46.85 -7.89
CA GLU A 226 35.89 -45.53 -8.33
C GLU A 226 34.74 -45.13 -7.39
N THR A 227 35.11 -44.58 -6.23
CA THR A 227 34.19 -43.82 -5.40
C THR A 227 33.83 -42.53 -6.15
N PRO A 228 32.55 -42.15 -6.27
CA PRO A 228 32.17 -40.85 -6.84
C PRO A 228 32.91 -39.74 -6.09
N ASP A 229 33.68 -38.92 -6.80
CA ASP A 229 34.46 -37.82 -6.21
C ASP A 229 33.52 -36.87 -5.45
N PRO A 230 33.60 -36.81 -4.10
CA PRO A 230 32.75 -35.96 -3.28
C PRO A 230 32.88 -34.48 -3.66
N GLY A 231 34.02 -34.07 -4.21
CA GLY A 231 34.27 -32.73 -4.72
C GLY A 231 33.40 -32.38 -5.94
N GLN A 232 33.28 -33.29 -6.90
CA GLN A 232 32.49 -33.07 -8.12
C GLN A 232 30.99 -33.06 -7.86
N LEU A 233 30.49 -33.90 -6.94
CA LEU A 233 29.08 -33.87 -6.55
C LEU A 233 28.73 -32.55 -5.85
N LYS A 234 29.61 -32.07 -4.96
CA LYS A 234 29.47 -30.79 -4.27
C LYS A 234 29.46 -29.62 -5.26
N GLU A 235 30.41 -29.60 -6.19
CA GLU A 235 30.53 -28.53 -7.19
C GLU A 235 29.27 -28.45 -8.05
N LYS A 236 28.73 -29.59 -8.50
CA LYS A 236 27.45 -29.66 -9.22
C LYS A 236 26.26 -29.15 -8.41
N VAL A 237 26.19 -29.47 -7.11
CA VAL A 237 25.10 -28.99 -6.23
C VAL A 237 25.22 -27.48 -6.00
N LEU A 238 26.44 -26.96 -5.80
CA LEU A 238 26.69 -25.54 -5.62
C LEU A 238 26.34 -24.76 -6.89
N GLU A 239 26.79 -25.25 -8.05
CA GLU A 239 26.50 -24.65 -9.36
C GLU A 239 24.99 -24.63 -9.65
N ARG A 240 24.28 -25.70 -9.29
CA ARG A 240 22.82 -25.75 -9.38
C ARG A 240 22.15 -24.71 -8.50
N LEU A 241 22.54 -24.58 -7.24
CA LEU A 241 22.00 -23.59 -6.31
C LEU A 241 22.29 -22.16 -6.78
N GLU A 242 23.50 -21.91 -7.29
CA GLU A 242 23.86 -20.61 -7.86
C GLU A 242 23.00 -20.26 -9.07
N LYS A 243 22.76 -21.22 -9.96
CA LYS A 243 21.88 -21.03 -11.11
C LYS A 243 20.43 -20.77 -10.68
N GLU A 244 19.92 -21.51 -9.70
CA GLU A 244 18.57 -21.31 -9.17
C GLU A 244 18.43 -19.94 -8.47
N MET A 245 19.43 -19.51 -7.69
CA MET A 245 19.48 -18.17 -7.09
C MET A 245 19.52 -17.07 -8.15
N ALA A 246 20.35 -17.19 -9.17
CA ALA A 246 20.41 -16.23 -10.27
C ALA A 246 19.08 -16.09 -11.01
N GLN A 247 18.36 -17.21 -11.21
CA GLN A 247 17.02 -17.20 -11.81
C GLN A 247 15.98 -16.52 -10.89
N LEU A 248 16.05 -16.74 -9.58
CA LEU A 248 15.18 -16.09 -8.62
C LEU A 248 15.45 -14.59 -8.51
N GLU A 249 16.71 -14.17 -8.56
CA GLU A 249 17.11 -12.76 -8.61
C GLU A 249 16.60 -12.06 -9.88
N ASP A 250 16.67 -12.70 -11.05
CA ASP A 250 16.12 -12.17 -12.29
C ASP A 250 14.58 -12.01 -12.21
N ARG A 251 13.88 -13.03 -11.70
CA ARG A 251 12.43 -12.95 -11.43
C ARG A 251 12.09 -11.83 -10.44
N GLN A 252 12.91 -11.65 -9.40
CA GLN A 252 12.73 -10.60 -8.42
C GLN A 252 12.85 -9.22 -9.08
N GLU A 253 13.82 -9.02 -9.97
CA GLU A 253 14.00 -7.74 -10.66
C GLU A 253 12.85 -7.45 -11.63
N GLN A 254 12.42 -8.45 -12.41
CA GLN A 254 11.24 -8.32 -13.28
C GLN A 254 9.98 -7.96 -12.48
N LEU A 255 9.78 -8.60 -11.31
CA LEU A 255 8.64 -8.30 -10.45
C LEU A 255 8.74 -6.89 -9.85
N LYS A 256 9.93 -6.44 -9.43
CA LYS A 256 10.14 -5.05 -8.99
C LYS A 256 9.77 -4.05 -10.07
N GLU A 257 10.10 -4.32 -11.34
CA GLU A 257 9.70 -3.45 -12.44
C GLU A 257 8.18 -3.37 -12.61
N ARG A 258 7.49 -4.52 -12.54
CA ARG A 258 6.02 -4.59 -12.60
C ARG A 258 5.36 -3.87 -11.44
N ILE A 259 5.86 -4.05 -10.21
CA ILE A 259 5.43 -3.31 -9.03
C ILE A 259 5.63 -1.82 -9.24
N THR A 260 6.80 -1.39 -9.72
CA THR A 260 7.09 0.03 -9.97
C THR A 260 6.09 0.64 -10.96
N SER A 261 5.73 -0.12 -12.01
CA SER A 261 4.72 0.30 -12.98
C SER A 261 3.32 0.40 -12.36
N GLY A 262 2.85 -0.67 -11.68
CA GLY A 262 1.52 -0.72 -11.07
C GLY A 262 1.34 0.24 -9.88
N ALA A 263 2.41 0.47 -9.11
CA ALA A 263 2.46 1.39 -7.99
C ALA A 263 2.49 2.86 -8.40
N SER A 264 2.89 3.15 -9.65
CA SER A 264 3.13 4.52 -10.12
C SER A 264 1.92 5.42 -9.90
N TRP A 265 0.72 4.93 -10.21
CA TRP A 265 -0.52 5.67 -9.96
C TRP A 265 -0.69 5.99 -8.48
N PHE A 266 -0.67 4.97 -7.60
CA PHE A 266 -0.93 5.13 -6.16
C PHE A 266 0.10 6.00 -5.44
N LEU A 267 1.39 5.91 -5.79
CA LEU A 267 2.46 6.65 -5.13
C LEU A 267 2.59 8.09 -5.62
N THR A 268 2.40 8.35 -6.92
CA THR A 268 2.60 9.69 -7.48
C THR A 268 1.42 10.62 -7.23
N HIS A 269 0.23 10.04 -7.03
CA HIS A 269 -1.00 10.76 -6.73
C HIS A 269 -1.32 10.78 -5.23
N ASN A 270 -0.61 10.04 -4.39
CA ASN A 270 -0.74 10.13 -2.94
C ASN A 270 0.64 10.23 -2.28
N PRO A 271 1.22 11.44 -2.12
CA PRO A 271 2.58 11.62 -1.60
C PRO A 271 2.78 11.11 -0.16
N GLY A 272 1.70 10.99 0.60
CA GLY A 272 1.70 10.41 1.95
C GLY A 272 1.60 8.88 2.00
N SER A 273 1.42 8.20 0.86
CA SER A 273 1.20 6.76 0.83
C SER A 273 2.49 5.95 1.00
N ARG A 274 2.38 4.78 1.64
CA ARG A 274 3.49 3.85 1.89
C ARG A 274 3.06 2.41 1.68
N PHE A 275 3.93 1.56 1.16
CA PHE A 275 3.74 0.11 1.09
C PHE A 275 4.12 -0.53 2.43
N MET A 276 3.31 -1.48 2.88
CA MET A 276 3.54 -2.22 4.13
C MET A 276 4.13 -3.59 3.82
N ASN A 277 5.38 -3.83 4.22
CA ASN A 277 6.06 -5.15 4.18
C ASN A 277 6.80 -5.41 5.51
N ALA A 278 7.23 -6.65 5.73
CA ALA A 278 8.08 -7.05 6.85
C ALA A 278 9.42 -6.27 6.84
N GLY A 279 9.48 -5.17 7.59
CA GLY A 279 10.71 -4.56 8.08
C GLY A 279 11.37 -3.43 7.27
N ILE A 280 10.99 -3.16 6.02
CA ILE A 280 11.63 -2.08 5.21
C ILE A 280 10.60 -1.29 4.38
N ASP A 281 10.64 0.04 4.47
CA ASP A 281 9.85 0.97 3.65
C ASP A 281 10.33 0.97 2.18
N ARG A 282 9.74 0.08 1.36
CA ARG A 282 10.06 -0.05 -0.08
C ARG A 282 9.52 1.11 -0.92
N SER A 283 8.69 1.98 -0.34
CA SER A 283 8.01 3.07 -1.05
C SER A 283 9.00 4.10 -1.56
N THR A 284 10.05 4.40 -0.78
CA THR A 284 11.07 5.38 -1.14
C THR A 284 11.90 4.91 -2.35
N GLU A 285 12.36 3.65 -2.35
CA GLU A 285 13.07 3.05 -3.48
C GLU A 285 12.20 3.05 -4.75
N ILE A 286 10.94 2.63 -4.64
CA ILE A 286 10.02 2.59 -5.78
C ILE A 286 9.77 4.00 -6.31
N ARG A 287 9.60 5.01 -5.44
CA ARG A 287 9.43 6.42 -5.84
C ARG A 287 10.62 6.95 -6.60
N GLU A 288 11.84 6.69 -6.12
CA GLU A 288 13.07 7.09 -6.82
C GLU A 288 13.17 6.44 -8.20
N ARG A 289 12.85 5.15 -8.32
CA ARG A 289 12.81 4.45 -9.62
C ARG A 289 11.76 5.06 -10.57
N ILE A 290 10.58 5.43 -10.07
CA ILE A 290 9.54 6.11 -10.87
C ILE A 290 10.04 7.47 -11.36
N LEU A 291 10.67 8.27 -10.48
CA LEU A 291 11.20 9.58 -10.83
C LEU A 291 12.32 9.48 -11.87
N LYS A 292 13.25 8.54 -11.70
CA LYS A 292 14.32 8.27 -12.69
C LYS A 292 13.72 7.94 -14.05
N ARG A 293 12.72 7.06 -14.14
CA ARG A 293 12.02 6.71 -15.39
C ARG A 293 11.29 7.90 -16.04
N LYS A 294 10.74 8.83 -15.26
CA LYS A 294 10.11 10.04 -15.81
C LYS A 294 11.13 10.99 -16.41
N ASN A 295 12.29 11.15 -15.77
CA ASN A 295 13.35 12.03 -16.26
C ASN A 295 14.02 11.50 -17.52
N THR A 296 14.25 10.18 -17.64
CA THR A 296 14.81 9.57 -18.86
C THR A 296 13.87 9.57 -20.07
N LYS A 297 12.55 9.65 -19.85
CA LYS A 297 11.59 9.83 -20.96
C LYS A 297 11.41 11.29 -21.40
N SER A 298 11.95 12.24 -20.63
CA SER A 298 11.87 13.68 -20.89
C SER A 298 13.16 14.25 -21.48
N SER A 299 14.19 13.42 -21.68
CA SER A 299 15.45 13.73 -22.37
C SER A 299 15.46 13.06 -23.73
#